data_AF-A0AAU4VWZ1-F1
#
_entry.id   AF-A0AAU4VWZ1-F1
#
_cell.length_a   1.000
_cell.length_b   1.000
_cell.length_c   1.000
_cell.angle_alpha   90.00
_cell.angle_beta   90.00
_cell.angle_gamma   90.00
#
_symmetry.space_group_name_H-M   'P 1'
#
loop_
_entity.id
_entity.type
_entity.pdbx_description
1 polymer ?
#
loop_
_entity_poly.entity_id
_entity_poly.type
_entity_poly.pdbx_seq_one_letter_code
_entity_poly.pdbx_strand_id
1 'polypeptide(L)'
;MAHAAGQATSDAHGVSKPDLTQAGPTNGAKFTSPADRSTRQTAQSAPATKSGTAAAPMTAAPMTETAGANPTLAVGLEASPTTAHAITLESSITSAATPLDVSVDWGDGAVTAASAAGTQVVVSEHTYAELGTYTVKVTVTDQAANTVVTNEVAVKTGGSDYTPYGPTRLLDTRNGTGAPKTKVAPYSSAHLKIGGNGGIPAGVTAVVLNVTATNTTSGGHVTAFADGDEKPSTSNVNFVPGQTVPNLVIVPVGENGYVNLYNGGWESVDLIADVTGYFTQTASSGYTPLAPQRFVDTRSGTGTAKGQLAGYGSFSTQISGLGKVPASGVTAVALNVTVTNPKSDGHLTVYPSGQQAPTASNVNFTTGQTIANSVIVPVGPDGKISVRNGGWNPADVIVDVVGYYSPQSKGSYLPFTPERMIDTRDPKDPVYGPLAGRDYIYTAMSEPGSGVTGFVLNTTVTNTKDSGFLAVAPDPNTLDEYDNDAASQPTPPGSSTLNWTTGKTVPNLVQASTGSSGLIDFWNQSDGNADLIVDVFGMYQEN
;
A
#
# COMPACT_ATOMS: atom_id res chain seq x y z
N MET A 1 -39.44 -38.40 -7.59
CA MET A 1 -38.79 -37.51 -8.57
C MET A 1 -38.34 -36.26 -7.79
N ALA A 2 -37.45 -36.34 -6.80
CA ALA A 2 -36.03 -36.68 -6.86
C ALA A 2 -35.25 -35.74 -7.80
N HIS A 3 -34.74 -34.65 -7.22
CA HIS A 3 -33.34 -34.18 -7.27
C HIS A 3 -33.12 -33.43 -5.95
N ALA A 4 -32.85 -34.15 -4.86
CA ALA A 4 -31.51 -34.49 -4.37
C ALA A 4 -30.84 -33.27 -3.72
N ALA A 5 -31.16 -33.08 -2.44
CA ALA A 5 -30.26 -32.45 -1.48
C ALA A 5 -28.98 -33.31 -1.39
N GLY A 6 -27.82 -32.66 -1.47
CA GLY A 6 -26.51 -33.30 -1.38
C GLY A 6 -25.47 -32.31 -0.88
N GLN A 7 -25.20 -32.42 0.42
CA GLN A 7 -24.04 -31.97 1.20
C GLN A 7 -23.78 -30.46 1.38
N ALA A 8 -24.19 -29.99 2.56
CA ALA A 8 -23.50 -28.95 3.30
C ALA A 8 -22.49 -29.61 4.27
N THR A 9 -21.21 -29.27 4.15
CA THR A 9 -20.11 -29.35 5.15
C THR A 9 -19.21 -28.13 4.83
N SER A 10 -19.23 -27.08 5.66
CA SER A 10 -18.39 -26.74 6.83
C SER A 10 -17.55 -25.45 6.70
N ASP A 11 -17.71 -24.66 5.62
CA ASP A 11 -17.09 -23.33 5.45
C ASP A 11 -18.01 -22.12 5.67
N ALA A 12 -18.62 -21.99 6.85
CA ALA A 12 -19.51 -20.84 7.15
C ALA A 12 -18.76 -19.50 7.37
N HIS A 13 -17.42 -19.50 7.34
CA HIS A 13 -16.59 -18.36 7.74
C HIS A 13 -15.86 -17.65 6.58
N GLY A 14 -15.85 -18.26 5.39
CA GLY A 14 -15.04 -17.78 4.27
C GLY A 14 -15.75 -16.80 3.34
N VAL A 15 -15.00 -15.79 2.87
CA VAL A 15 -15.35 -15.04 1.65
C VAL A 15 -14.37 -15.37 0.54
N SER A 16 -14.92 -15.59 -0.66
CA SER A 16 -14.16 -15.72 -1.90
C SER A 16 -13.24 -14.53 -2.11
N LYS A 17 -12.17 -14.75 -2.87
CA LYS A 17 -11.17 -13.74 -3.17
C LYS A 17 -11.83 -12.38 -3.50
N PRO A 18 -11.45 -11.29 -2.81
CA PRO A 18 -11.89 -9.96 -3.18
C PRO A 18 -11.51 -9.71 -4.64
N ASP A 19 -12.37 -9.05 -5.40
CA ASP A 19 -12.05 -8.65 -6.77
C ASP A 19 -11.01 -7.51 -6.75
N LEU A 20 -9.76 -7.86 -6.47
CA LEU A 20 -8.64 -6.92 -6.48
C LEU A 20 -8.32 -6.40 -7.88
N THR A 21 -9.02 -6.85 -8.93
CA THR A 21 -8.94 -6.26 -10.26
C THR A 21 -9.66 -4.90 -10.31
N GLN A 22 -10.67 -4.69 -9.45
CA GLN A 22 -11.33 -3.39 -9.24
C GLN A 22 -10.49 -2.47 -8.35
N ALA A 23 -9.79 -3.03 -7.36
CA ALA A 23 -8.83 -2.33 -6.52
C ALA A 23 -7.47 -2.10 -7.20
N GLY A 24 -7.35 -2.32 -8.51
CA GLY A 24 -6.09 -2.27 -9.25
C GLY A 24 -5.24 -1.02 -8.93
N PRO A 25 -3.92 -1.09 -9.17
CA PRO A 25 -3.01 0.00 -8.84
C PRO A 25 -3.57 1.35 -9.30
N THR A 26 -3.57 2.34 -8.40
CA THR A 26 -4.14 3.68 -8.65
C THR A 26 -3.73 4.16 -10.05
N ASN A 27 -4.71 4.34 -10.96
CA ASN A 27 -4.49 4.81 -12.33
C ASN A 27 -3.19 4.28 -12.93
N GLY A 28 -3.07 2.95 -13.10
CA GLY A 28 -1.87 2.29 -13.61
C GLY A 28 -1.25 3.12 -14.71
N ALA A 29 -0.16 3.82 -14.37
CA ALA A 29 0.35 4.90 -15.20
C ALA A 29 0.64 4.32 -16.58
N LYS A 30 -0.13 4.77 -17.58
CA LYS A 30 0.06 4.35 -18.95
C LYS A 30 1.18 5.17 -19.54
N PHE A 31 2.30 4.51 -19.82
CA PHE A 31 3.42 5.14 -20.50
C PHE A 31 3.25 4.89 -21.99
N THR A 32 3.14 5.97 -22.77
CA THR A 32 2.89 5.85 -24.21
C THR A 32 3.98 6.52 -25.02
N SER A 33 4.34 5.89 -26.14
CA SER A 33 5.12 6.51 -27.20
C SER A 33 4.45 6.19 -28.54
N PRO A 34 3.81 7.16 -29.21
CA PRO A 34 3.08 6.89 -30.45
C PRO A 34 4.03 6.47 -31.58
N ALA A 35 3.47 5.79 -32.58
CA ALA A 35 4.24 5.16 -33.66
C ALA A 35 5.00 6.14 -34.57
N ASP A 36 4.54 7.40 -34.64
CA ASP A 36 5.20 8.48 -35.36
C ASP A 36 6.52 8.95 -34.71
N ARG A 37 6.77 8.58 -33.44
CA ARG A 37 8.06 8.76 -32.78
C ARG A 37 9.09 7.70 -33.14
N SER A 38 8.70 6.69 -33.91
CA SER A 38 9.63 5.64 -34.31
C SER A 38 10.70 6.16 -35.27
N THR A 39 11.95 5.82 -35.01
CA THR A 39 13.09 6.23 -35.84
C THR A 39 13.48 5.09 -36.77
N ARG A 40 13.71 5.43 -38.05
CA ARG A 40 14.01 4.47 -39.10
C ARG A 40 15.49 4.53 -39.46
N GLN A 41 16.12 3.37 -39.52
CA GLN A 41 17.44 3.21 -40.13
C GLN A 41 17.34 2.14 -41.22
N THR A 42 17.63 2.53 -42.47
CA THR A 42 18.03 1.55 -43.50
C THR A 42 19.44 1.09 -43.14
N ALA A 43 19.68 -0.20 -42.93
CA ALA A 43 21.03 -0.63 -42.56
C ALA A 43 22.00 -0.25 -43.69
N GLN A 44 22.92 0.68 -43.40
CA GLN A 44 23.92 1.16 -44.33
C GLN A 44 24.80 -0.03 -44.75
N SER A 45 24.96 -0.25 -46.04
CA SER A 45 25.93 -1.22 -46.57
C SER A 45 27.32 -0.91 -46.01
N ALA A 46 28.01 -1.94 -45.51
CA ALA A 46 29.33 -1.84 -44.89
C ALA A 46 30.34 -1.06 -45.78
N PRO A 47 31.35 -0.37 -45.19
CA PRO A 47 32.33 0.38 -45.98
C PRO A 47 33.10 -0.60 -46.88
N ALA A 48 33.04 -0.38 -48.20
CA ALA A 48 33.77 -1.20 -49.16
C ALA A 48 35.28 -1.17 -48.87
N THR A 49 35.84 -2.34 -48.59
CA THR A 49 37.29 -2.55 -48.55
C THR A 49 37.87 -2.28 -49.94
N LYS A 50 38.71 -1.24 -50.06
CA LYS A 50 39.44 -0.95 -51.30
C LYS A 50 40.49 -2.03 -51.54
N SER A 51 40.22 -2.96 -52.44
CA SER A 51 41.27 -3.70 -53.17
C SER A 51 41.24 -3.24 -54.62
N GLY A 52 42.34 -2.68 -55.10
CA GLY A 52 42.45 -2.09 -56.41
C GLY A 52 42.71 -3.12 -57.50
N THR A 53 42.07 -2.92 -58.65
CA THR A 53 42.60 -3.19 -59.99
C THR A 53 41.76 -2.41 -61.00
N ALA A 54 42.43 -1.80 -61.97
CA ALA A 54 41.80 -0.97 -63.00
C ALA A 54 41.38 -1.84 -64.21
N ALA A 55 40.15 -1.62 -64.74
CA ALA A 55 39.83 -1.80 -66.16
C ALA A 55 38.43 -1.27 -66.56
N ALA A 56 38.41 -0.49 -67.64
CA ALA A 56 37.37 -0.26 -68.67
C ALA A 56 36.04 0.49 -68.32
N PRO A 57 35.50 1.29 -69.27
CA PRO A 57 34.34 2.13 -69.04
C PRO A 57 33.04 1.32 -69.02
N MET A 58 32.30 1.39 -67.92
CA MET A 58 30.95 0.85 -67.81
C MET A 58 29.96 1.76 -68.55
N THR A 59 29.24 1.20 -69.52
CA THR A 59 27.92 1.69 -69.93
C THR A 59 27.00 1.74 -68.72
N ALA A 60 26.33 2.87 -68.50
CA ALA A 60 25.36 3.04 -67.42
C ALA A 60 24.27 1.97 -67.51
N ALA A 61 24.34 0.98 -66.62
CA ALA A 61 23.20 0.15 -66.29
C ALA A 61 22.12 1.06 -65.67
N PRO A 62 20.83 0.81 -65.92
CA PRO A 62 19.77 1.59 -65.30
C PRO A 62 19.92 1.48 -63.79
N MET A 63 19.76 2.61 -63.10
CA MET A 63 19.57 2.62 -61.66
C MET A 63 18.36 1.74 -61.35
N THR A 64 18.60 0.50 -60.94
CA THR A 64 17.59 -0.34 -60.32
C THR A 64 17.19 0.37 -59.04
N GLU A 65 15.94 0.84 -58.98
CA GLU A 65 15.33 1.27 -57.72
C GLU A 65 15.61 0.21 -56.66
N THR A 66 16.03 0.65 -55.48
CA THR A 66 16.25 -0.22 -54.33
C THR A 66 14.90 -0.76 -53.88
N ALA A 67 14.44 -1.83 -54.52
CA ALA A 67 13.34 -2.67 -54.07
C ALA A 67 13.81 -3.37 -52.78
N GLY A 68 13.57 -2.75 -51.64
CA GLY A 68 14.04 -3.26 -50.36
C GLY A 68 13.86 -2.28 -49.21
N ALA A 69 12.80 -1.48 -49.21
CA ALA A 69 12.44 -0.67 -48.05
C ALA A 69 11.01 -1.03 -47.63
N ASN A 70 10.76 -1.15 -46.33
CA ASN A 70 9.42 -1.34 -45.78
C ASN A 70 8.92 0.01 -45.23
N PRO A 71 8.38 0.90 -46.08
CA PRO A 71 8.08 2.29 -45.70
C PRO A 71 6.95 2.41 -44.68
N THR A 72 6.13 1.36 -44.53
CA THR A 72 5.02 1.32 -43.58
C THR A 72 5.45 0.82 -42.20
N LEU A 73 6.66 0.26 -42.05
CA LEU A 73 7.15 -0.22 -40.76
C LEU A 73 7.19 0.91 -39.73
N ALA A 74 6.42 0.78 -38.66
CA ALA A 74 6.38 1.67 -37.51
C ALA A 74 5.97 0.88 -36.27
N VAL A 75 6.34 1.35 -35.08
CA VAL A 75 5.94 0.72 -33.81
C VAL A 75 5.53 1.77 -32.79
N GLY A 76 4.31 1.68 -32.28
CA GLY A 76 3.82 2.43 -31.13
C GLY A 76 3.93 1.59 -29.85
N LEU A 77 4.17 2.24 -28.72
CA LEU A 77 4.40 1.61 -27.43
C LEU A 77 3.37 2.07 -26.41
N GLU A 78 2.79 1.12 -25.68
CA GLU A 78 2.00 1.37 -24.48
C GLU A 78 2.47 0.40 -23.38
N ALA A 79 2.88 0.94 -22.23
CA ALA A 79 3.34 0.15 -21.09
C ALA A 79 2.54 0.47 -19.84
N SER A 80 2.29 -0.54 -19.01
CA SER A 80 1.56 -0.42 -17.74
C SER A 80 2.17 -1.32 -16.67
N PRO A 81 2.27 -0.87 -15.41
CA PRO A 81 2.66 -1.74 -14.30
C PRO A 81 1.61 -2.83 -14.03
N THR A 82 2.07 -4.05 -13.76
CA THR A 82 1.22 -5.19 -13.40
C THR A 82 1.43 -5.67 -11.97
N THR A 83 2.64 -5.46 -11.43
CA THR A 83 2.98 -5.72 -10.02
C THR A 83 3.75 -4.54 -9.45
N ALA A 84 4.21 -4.65 -8.20
CA ALA A 84 5.16 -3.68 -7.66
C ALA A 84 6.42 -3.53 -8.54
N HIS A 85 6.88 -4.61 -9.18
CA HIS A 85 8.15 -4.66 -9.93
C HIS A 85 8.00 -4.94 -11.42
N ALA A 86 6.82 -5.40 -11.88
CA ALA A 86 6.62 -5.85 -13.25
C ALA A 86 5.84 -4.84 -14.11
N ILE A 87 6.15 -4.86 -15.40
CA ILE A 87 5.54 -4.06 -16.45
C ILE A 87 5.09 -5.00 -17.59
N THR A 88 3.91 -4.74 -18.13
CA THR A 88 3.50 -5.25 -19.45
C THR A 88 3.69 -4.14 -20.49
N LEU A 89 4.21 -4.51 -21.66
CA LEU A 89 4.44 -3.66 -22.82
C LEU A 89 3.67 -4.20 -24.02
N GLU A 90 2.80 -3.37 -24.59
CA GLU A 90 2.17 -3.58 -25.88
C GLU A 90 2.94 -2.81 -26.96
N SER A 91 3.49 -3.55 -27.92
CA SER A 91 4.14 -3.01 -29.11
C SER A 91 3.20 -3.12 -30.31
N SER A 92 2.56 -2.01 -30.68
CA SER A 92 1.65 -1.90 -31.82
C SER A 92 2.43 -1.68 -33.10
N ILE A 93 2.71 -2.76 -33.82
CA ILE A 93 3.50 -2.77 -35.06
C ILE A 93 2.58 -2.56 -36.26
N THR A 94 2.93 -1.62 -37.13
CA THR A 94 2.35 -1.47 -38.47
C THR A 94 3.40 -1.87 -39.49
N SER A 95 3.09 -2.78 -40.42
CA SER A 95 4.05 -3.25 -41.42
C SER A 95 3.36 -3.95 -42.59
N ALA A 96 4.03 -3.99 -43.76
CA ALA A 96 3.71 -4.99 -44.78
C ALA A 96 3.81 -6.43 -44.21
N ALA A 97 3.07 -7.38 -44.79
CA ALA A 97 2.99 -8.78 -44.35
C ALA A 97 4.29 -9.56 -44.62
N THR A 98 5.33 -9.25 -43.87
CA THR A 98 6.68 -9.83 -43.89
C THR A 98 7.04 -10.30 -42.48
N PRO A 99 7.88 -11.33 -42.32
CA PRO A 99 8.45 -11.69 -41.01
C PRO A 99 9.27 -10.54 -40.41
N LEU A 100 9.14 -10.34 -39.11
CA LEU A 100 9.80 -9.29 -38.33
C LEU A 100 10.43 -9.88 -37.07
N ASP A 101 11.63 -9.42 -36.74
CA ASP A 101 12.25 -9.67 -35.43
C ASP A 101 11.99 -8.47 -34.51
N VAL A 102 11.51 -8.74 -33.31
CA VAL A 102 11.27 -7.74 -32.27
C VAL A 102 12.23 -7.98 -31.13
N SER A 103 12.93 -6.93 -30.72
CA SER A 103 13.81 -6.93 -29.55
C SER A 103 13.39 -5.81 -28.61
N VAL A 104 13.14 -6.16 -27.35
CA VAL A 104 12.78 -5.23 -26.28
C VAL A 104 13.94 -5.20 -25.30
N ASP A 105 14.67 -4.09 -25.26
CA ASP A 105 15.65 -3.78 -24.22
C ASP A 105 14.93 -3.05 -23.08
N TRP A 106 14.94 -3.63 -21.89
CA TRP A 106 14.18 -3.15 -20.75
C TRP A 106 14.86 -2.03 -19.97
N GLY A 107 16.09 -1.67 -20.35
CA GLY A 107 16.85 -0.58 -19.74
C GLY A 107 17.57 -0.96 -18.43
N ASP A 108 17.47 -2.22 -18.00
CA ASP A 108 18.21 -2.80 -16.87
C ASP A 108 19.27 -3.82 -17.31
N GLY A 109 19.50 -3.93 -18.62
CA GLY A 109 20.41 -4.89 -19.25
C GLY A 109 19.73 -6.19 -19.69
N ALA A 110 18.46 -6.42 -19.35
CA ALA A 110 17.69 -7.53 -19.89
C ALA A 110 17.14 -7.20 -21.28
N VAL A 111 17.12 -8.21 -22.16
CA VAL A 111 16.55 -8.10 -23.51
C VAL A 111 15.62 -9.28 -23.76
N THR A 112 14.39 -8.99 -24.16
CA THR A 112 13.41 -9.98 -24.63
C THR A 112 13.36 -9.97 -26.15
N ALA A 113 13.42 -11.15 -26.78
CA ALA A 113 13.23 -11.31 -28.22
C ALA A 113 11.86 -11.93 -28.50
N ALA A 114 11.21 -11.45 -29.56
CA ALA A 114 9.95 -11.99 -30.07
C ALA A 114 9.94 -11.94 -31.60
N SER A 115 9.01 -12.67 -32.22
CA SER A 115 8.79 -12.63 -33.66
C SER A 115 7.39 -12.10 -33.96
N ALA A 116 7.26 -11.37 -35.07
CA ALA A 116 6.01 -10.81 -35.55
C ALA A 116 5.91 -10.97 -37.07
N ALA A 117 4.71 -10.75 -37.63
CA ALA A 117 4.54 -10.65 -39.07
C ALA A 117 3.44 -9.64 -39.42
N GLY A 118 3.76 -8.69 -40.31
CA GLY A 118 2.81 -7.65 -40.70
C GLY A 118 2.35 -6.75 -39.55
N THR A 119 1.15 -6.20 -39.69
CA THR A 119 0.53 -5.36 -38.66
C THR A 119 -0.05 -6.23 -37.55
N GLN A 120 0.48 -6.09 -36.33
CA GLN A 120 0.04 -6.84 -35.15
C GLN A 120 0.46 -6.13 -33.86
N VAL A 121 -0.11 -6.56 -32.73
CA VAL A 121 0.35 -6.17 -31.38
C VAL A 121 1.21 -7.31 -30.83
N VAL A 122 2.39 -6.98 -30.31
CA VAL A 122 3.23 -7.90 -29.54
C VAL A 122 3.18 -7.49 -28.07
N VAL A 123 2.73 -8.40 -27.21
CA VAL A 123 2.71 -8.20 -25.76
C VAL A 123 3.98 -8.83 -25.18
N SER A 124 4.68 -8.09 -24.32
CA SER A 124 5.87 -8.56 -23.61
C SER A 124 5.78 -8.15 -22.15
N GLU A 125 6.31 -8.98 -21.26
CA GLU A 125 6.32 -8.72 -19.82
C GLU A 125 7.75 -8.74 -19.31
N HIS A 126 8.01 -7.94 -18.27
CA HIS A 126 9.30 -7.92 -17.58
C HIS A 126 9.14 -7.55 -16.13
N THR A 127 9.99 -8.12 -15.30
CA THR A 127 10.00 -7.96 -13.86
C THR A 127 11.37 -7.40 -13.45
N TYR A 128 11.39 -6.17 -12.94
CA TYR A 128 12.62 -5.49 -12.55
C TYR A 128 13.16 -5.96 -11.21
N ALA A 129 14.48 -6.09 -11.07
CA ALA A 129 15.09 -6.45 -9.80
C ALA A 129 14.95 -5.36 -8.72
N GLU A 130 14.89 -4.10 -9.15
CA GLU A 130 14.84 -2.91 -8.31
C GLU A 130 13.70 -2.02 -8.77
N LEU A 131 13.13 -1.24 -7.84
CA LEU A 131 12.17 -0.21 -8.21
C LEU A 131 12.87 0.95 -8.91
N GLY A 132 12.18 1.58 -9.86
CA GLY A 132 12.72 2.77 -10.50
C GLY A 132 12.00 3.21 -11.75
N THR A 133 12.71 4.08 -12.48
CA THR A 133 12.33 4.54 -13.81
C THR A 133 13.32 3.98 -14.80
N TYR A 134 12.80 3.39 -15.89
CA TYR A 134 13.58 2.72 -16.92
C TYR A 134 13.22 3.28 -18.29
N THR A 135 14.16 3.23 -19.22
CA THR A 135 13.87 3.52 -20.63
C THR A 135 13.81 2.21 -21.38
N VAL A 136 12.60 1.83 -21.81
CA VAL A 136 12.36 0.62 -22.59
C VAL A 136 12.51 0.96 -24.06
N LYS A 137 13.35 0.21 -24.77
CA LYS A 137 13.62 0.38 -26.20
C LYS A 137 13.14 -0.82 -26.97
N VAL A 138 12.26 -0.60 -27.93
CA VAL A 138 11.80 -1.62 -28.87
C VAL A 138 12.46 -1.41 -30.21
N THR A 139 13.08 -2.46 -30.72
CA THR A 139 13.68 -2.53 -32.05
C THR A 139 12.92 -3.56 -32.87
N VAL A 140 12.35 -3.14 -34.00
CA VAL A 140 11.68 -4.02 -34.97
C VAL A 140 12.50 -4.06 -36.25
N THR A 141 12.91 -5.26 -36.65
CA THR A 141 13.75 -5.49 -37.82
C THR A 141 13.01 -6.30 -38.87
N ASP A 142 12.88 -5.73 -40.06
CA ASP A 142 12.51 -6.45 -41.28
C ASP A 142 13.82 -6.81 -42.00
N GLN A 143 14.25 -8.07 -41.85
CA GLN A 143 15.48 -8.54 -42.49
C GLN A 143 15.36 -8.55 -44.02
N ALA A 144 14.18 -8.88 -44.55
CA ALA A 144 13.95 -8.99 -45.98
C ALA A 144 14.06 -7.62 -46.67
N ALA A 145 13.55 -6.57 -46.02
CA ALA A 145 13.65 -5.19 -46.49
C ALA A 145 14.79 -4.41 -45.82
N ASN A 146 15.75 -5.07 -45.15
CA ASN A 146 16.90 -4.43 -44.49
C ASN A 146 16.54 -3.14 -43.71
N THR A 147 15.38 -3.14 -43.06
CA THR A 147 14.76 -1.96 -42.45
C THR A 147 14.67 -2.20 -40.96
N VAL A 148 15.25 -1.29 -40.18
CA VAL A 148 15.17 -1.30 -38.72
C VAL A 148 14.39 -0.07 -38.27
N VAL A 149 13.44 -0.28 -37.37
CA VAL A 149 12.69 0.79 -36.72
C VAL A 149 12.84 0.65 -35.21
N THR A 150 13.08 1.76 -34.53
CA THR A 150 13.16 1.78 -33.06
C THR A 150 12.18 2.78 -32.47
N ASN A 151 11.61 2.48 -31.32
CA ASN A 151 10.87 3.42 -30.48
C ASN A 151 11.26 3.19 -29.02
N GLU A 152 11.13 4.23 -28.19
CA GLU A 152 11.50 4.20 -26.79
C GLU A 152 10.40 4.83 -25.94
N VAL A 153 10.22 4.31 -24.74
CA VAL A 153 9.27 4.81 -23.74
C VAL A 153 9.90 4.77 -22.35
N ALA A 154 9.78 5.87 -21.60
CA ALA A 154 10.16 5.90 -20.20
C ALA A 154 9.04 5.26 -19.38
N VAL A 155 9.35 4.22 -18.62
CA VAL A 155 8.41 3.47 -17.77
C VAL A 155 8.82 3.59 -16.32
N LYS A 156 7.89 3.32 -15.43
CA LYS A 156 8.10 3.37 -13.98
C LYS A 156 7.46 2.17 -13.32
N THR A 157 8.19 1.49 -12.44
CA THR A 157 7.63 0.39 -11.64
C THR A 157 6.48 0.89 -10.76
N GLY A 158 5.49 0.04 -10.51
CA GLY A 158 4.29 0.42 -9.75
C GLY A 158 4.54 0.60 -8.25
N GLY A 159 5.50 -0.15 -7.70
CA GLY A 159 5.82 -0.19 -6.28
C GLY A 159 6.63 1.01 -5.80
N SER A 160 6.64 1.18 -4.48
CA SER A 160 7.46 2.16 -3.77
C SER A 160 7.89 1.66 -2.40
N ASP A 161 9.06 2.09 -1.95
CA ASP A 161 9.63 1.69 -0.66
C ASP A 161 9.50 2.80 0.38
N TYR A 162 9.44 2.39 1.65
CA TYR A 162 9.25 3.30 2.77
C TYR A 162 10.56 4.01 3.14
N THR A 163 10.48 5.31 3.37
CA THR A 163 11.51 6.12 3.99
C THR A 163 11.02 6.62 5.35
N PRO A 164 11.63 6.18 6.47
CA PRO A 164 11.31 6.72 7.79
C PRO A 164 11.66 8.19 7.85
N TYR A 165 10.80 8.99 8.48
CA TYR A 165 11.04 10.43 8.64
C TYR A 165 11.02 10.84 10.11
N GLY A 166 9.99 10.40 10.85
CA GLY A 166 9.77 10.77 12.24
C GLY A 166 8.60 11.74 12.38
N PRO A 167 7.82 11.63 13.46
CA PRO A 167 6.55 12.34 13.58
C PRO A 167 6.75 13.86 13.51
N THR A 168 6.30 14.47 12.41
CA THR A 168 6.41 15.90 12.16
C THR A 168 5.06 16.47 11.76
N ARG A 169 4.62 17.52 12.45
CA ARG A 169 3.37 18.20 12.13
C ARG A 169 3.49 18.98 10.83
N LEU A 170 2.72 18.59 9.81
CA LEU A 170 2.60 19.34 8.58
C LEU A 170 1.27 20.09 8.45
N LEU A 171 0.26 19.70 9.24
CA LEU A 171 -1.05 20.36 9.21
C LEU A 171 -1.62 20.54 10.62
N ASP A 172 -2.13 21.73 10.92
CA ASP A 172 -2.97 22.02 12.10
C ASP A 172 -3.84 23.24 11.83
N THR A 173 -5.12 23.00 11.55
CA THR A 173 -6.09 24.05 11.19
C THR A 173 -6.39 25.02 12.32
N ARG A 174 -6.07 24.65 13.57
CA ARG A 174 -6.33 25.48 14.75
C ARG A 174 -5.34 26.64 14.86
N ASN A 175 -4.13 26.47 14.31
CA ASN A 175 -3.06 27.47 14.40
C ASN A 175 -2.56 27.96 13.03
N GLY A 176 -2.96 27.33 11.93
CA GLY A 176 -2.59 27.72 10.57
C GLY A 176 -1.31 27.06 10.04
N THR A 177 -0.88 25.94 10.65
CA THR A 177 0.24 25.16 10.13
C THR A 177 -0.21 24.42 8.88
N GLY A 178 0.46 24.64 7.75
CA GLY A 178 0.25 23.93 6.47
C GLY A 178 -1.09 24.16 5.76
N ALA A 179 -2.05 24.80 6.42
CA ALA A 179 -3.37 25.15 5.90
C ALA A 179 -3.85 26.47 6.56
N PRO A 180 -4.87 27.15 6.01
CA PRO A 180 -5.44 28.33 6.66
C PRO A 180 -5.91 28.04 8.10
N LYS A 181 -5.79 29.04 8.99
CA LYS A 181 -6.23 28.94 10.40
C LYS A 181 -7.76 29.00 10.50
N THR A 182 -8.43 27.97 10.01
CA THR A 182 -9.89 27.82 10.00
C THR A 182 -10.26 26.35 10.02
N LYS A 183 -11.38 26.00 10.66
CA LYS A 183 -11.95 24.67 10.55
C LYS A 183 -12.24 24.32 9.10
N VAL A 184 -12.08 23.05 8.76
CA VAL A 184 -12.47 22.49 7.46
C VAL A 184 -14.00 22.47 7.40
N ALA A 185 -14.56 23.15 6.42
CA ALA A 185 -16.01 23.24 6.24
C ALA A 185 -16.62 21.84 5.96
N PRO A 186 -17.93 21.67 6.17
CA PRO A 186 -18.65 20.48 5.71
C PRO A 186 -18.42 20.23 4.23
N TYR A 187 -18.25 18.96 3.86
CA TYR A 187 -18.11 18.52 2.46
C TYR A 187 -17.00 19.22 1.69
N SER A 188 -15.91 19.57 2.40
CA SER A 188 -14.76 20.28 1.86
C SER A 188 -13.46 19.63 2.32
N SER A 189 -12.37 19.89 1.59
CA SER A 189 -11.05 19.34 1.91
C SER A 189 -10.11 20.39 2.51
N ALA A 190 -9.26 19.95 3.44
CA ALA A 190 -7.98 20.60 3.64
C ALA A 190 -6.96 20.02 2.65
N HIS A 191 -6.28 20.90 1.91
CA HIS A 191 -5.20 20.50 0.99
C HIS A 191 -3.86 20.56 1.74
N LEU A 192 -3.17 19.44 1.81
CA LEU A 192 -1.90 19.32 2.53
C LEU A 192 -0.75 19.08 1.55
N LYS A 193 0.23 19.99 1.54
CA LYS A 193 1.46 19.81 0.76
C LYS A 193 2.36 18.78 1.42
N ILE A 194 2.71 17.74 0.67
CA ILE A 194 3.65 16.69 1.08
C ILE A 194 4.97 16.82 0.32
N GLY A 195 4.96 16.57 -0.99
CA GLY A 195 6.19 16.50 -1.78
C GLY A 195 6.88 17.86 -1.88
N GLY A 196 8.13 17.97 -1.43
CA GLY A 196 8.86 19.24 -1.37
C GLY A 196 8.53 20.11 -0.15
N ASN A 197 7.83 19.58 0.86
CA ASN A 197 7.52 20.26 2.11
C ASN A 197 8.19 19.57 3.30
N GLY A 198 8.63 20.34 4.30
CA GLY A 198 9.20 19.79 5.53
C GLY A 198 10.36 18.82 5.30
N GLY A 199 11.21 19.04 4.30
CA GLY A 199 12.34 18.14 3.97
C GLY A 199 11.97 16.86 3.21
N ILE A 200 10.69 16.61 2.96
CA ILE A 200 10.24 15.50 2.12
C ILE A 200 10.56 15.82 0.65
N PRO A 201 11.19 14.91 -0.13
CA PRO A 201 11.47 15.14 -1.54
C PRO A 201 10.22 15.42 -2.38
N ALA A 202 10.37 16.11 -3.50
CA ALA A 202 9.34 16.13 -4.53
C ALA A 202 9.20 14.73 -5.17
N GLY A 203 8.01 14.39 -5.67
CA GLY A 203 7.78 13.14 -6.40
C GLY A 203 7.69 11.87 -5.54
N VAL A 204 7.48 12.00 -4.22
CA VAL A 204 7.05 10.87 -3.36
C VAL A 204 5.71 10.30 -3.86
N THR A 205 5.52 8.99 -3.73
CA THR A 205 4.33 8.29 -4.25
C THR A 205 3.20 8.19 -3.25
N ALA A 206 3.54 8.07 -1.97
CA ALA A 206 2.58 7.99 -0.87
C ALA A 206 3.18 8.57 0.42
N VAL A 207 2.33 8.87 1.39
CA VAL A 207 2.72 9.38 2.71
C VAL A 207 2.01 8.63 3.83
N VAL A 208 2.71 8.45 4.94
CA VAL A 208 2.13 7.95 6.19
C VAL A 208 1.82 9.13 7.09
N LEU A 209 0.54 9.33 7.40
CA LEU A 209 0.04 10.41 8.25
C LEU A 209 -0.68 9.82 9.46
N ASN A 210 -0.49 10.40 10.64
CA ASN A 210 -1.48 10.30 11.70
C ASN A 210 -2.43 11.48 11.57
N VAL A 211 -3.68 11.23 11.16
CA VAL A 211 -4.70 12.26 10.95
C VAL A 211 -5.63 12.30 12.16
N THR A 212 -5.74 13.47 12.79
CA THR A 212 -6.59 13.68 13.96
C THR A 212 -7.73 14.64 13.65
N ALA A 213 -8.97 14.20 13.90
CA ALA A 213 -10.13 15.09 13.95
C ALA A 213 -10.32 15.59 15.39
N THR A 214 -10.52 16.90 15.57
CA THR A 214 -10.74 17.53 16.88
C THR A 214 -11.73 18.68 16.79
N ASN A 215 -12.16 19.20 17.95
CA ASN A 215 -13.20 20.23 18.06
C ASN A 215 -14.48 19.87 17.28
N THR A 216 -14.86 18.58 17.28
CA THR A 216 -16.01 18.04 16.56
C THR A 216 -17.31 18.42 17.27
N THR A 217 -18.30 18.89 16.51
CA THR A 217 -19.64 19.27 17.03
C THR A 217 -20.77 18.39 16.49
N SER A 218 -20.54 17.70 15.37
CA SER A 218 -21.41 16.66 14.82
C SER A 218 -20.64 15.35 14.64
N GLY A 219 -21.37 14.27 14.38
CA GLY A 219 -20.76 13.06 13.82
C GLY A 219 -20.29 13.31 12.38
N GLY A 220 -19.26 12.58 11.97
CA GLY A 220 -18.67 12.69 10.64
C GLY A 220 -17.49 11.75 10.43
N HIS A 221 -16.84 11.89 9.29
CA HIS A 221 -15.61 11.17 8.97
C HIS A 221 -14.64 12.02 8.15
N VAL A 222 -13.38 11.59 8.12
CA VAL A 222 -12.35 12.12 7.23
C VAL A 222 -12.00 11.05 6.19
N THR A 223 -11.98 11.43 4.91
CA THR A 223 -11.44 10.62 3.81
C THR A 223 -10.15 11.26 3.31
N ALA A 224 -9.07 10.49 3.25
CA ALA A 224 -7.77 10.92 2.76
C ALA A 224 -7.48 10.29 1.39
N PHE A 225 -7.08 11.11 0.41
CA PHE A 225 -6.83 10.66 -0.97
C PHE A 225 -5.85 11.60 -1.68
N ALA A 226 -5.28 11.16 -2.81
CA ALA A 226 -4.36 11.94 -3.61
C ALA A 226 -5.06 13.18 -4.18
N ASP A 227 -4.34 14.29 -4.31
CA ASP A 227 -4.87 15.45 -5.03
C ASP A 227 -4.85 15.20 -6.55
N GLY A 228 -5.96 15.48 -7.23
CA GLY A 228 -6.19 15.14 -8.64
C GLY A 228 -7.05 13.88 -8.84
N ASP A 229 -7.17 13.02 -7.83
CA ASP A 229 -8.02 11.83 -7.89
C ASP A 229 -9.47 12.11 -7.48
N GLU A 230 -10.38 11.26 -7.94
CA GLU A 230 -11.77 11.26 -7.45
C GLU A 230 -11.80 10.81 -5.98
N LYS A 231 -12.55 11.53 -5.15
CA LYS A 231 -12.69 11.21 -3.73
C LYS A 231 -13.35 9.83 -3.55
N PRO A 232 -12.68 8.86 -2.90
CA PRO A 232 -13.25 7.55 -2.62
C PRO A 232 -14.54 7.59 -1.78
N SER A 233 -15.28 6.48 -1.79
CA SER A 233 -16.47 6.27 -0.94
C SER A 233 -16.14 5.76 0.46
N THR A 234 -14.86 5.43 0.71
CA THR A 234 -14.34 4.92 1.98
C THR A 234 -14.02 6.06 2.96
N SER A 235 -13.83 5.71 4.23
CA SER A 235 -13.51 6.65 5.32
C SER A 235 -12.29 6.18 6.09
N ASN A 236 -11.44 7.11 6.54
CA ASN A 236 -10.28 6.80 7.37
C ASN A 236 -10.52 7.09 8.86
N VAL A 237 -10.93 8.31 9.20
CA VAL A 237 -11.15 8.71 10.61
C VAL A 237 -12.64 8.90 10.83
N ASN A 238 -13.23 8.21 11.81
CA ASN A 238 -14.65 8.35 12.12
C ASN A 238 -14.79 8.96 13.52
N PHE A 239 -15.63 9.99 13.64
CA PHE A 239 -15.75 10.76 14.87
C PHE A 239 -17.20 11.07 15.23
N VAL A 240 -17.45 11.23 16.53
CA VAL A 240 -18.71 11.75 17.07
C VAL A 240 -18.47 13.11 17.77
N PRO A 241 -19.51 13.86 18.18
CA PRO A 241 -19.34 15.15 18.83
C PRO A 241 -18.46 15.07 20.09
N GLY A 242 -17.60 16.06 20.29
CA GLY A 242 -16.74 16.20 21.46
C GLY A 242 -15.52 15.29 21.48
N GLN A 243 -15.26 14.52 20.41
CA GLN A 243 -14.08 13.66 20.32
C GLN A 243 -12.85 14.39 19.78
N THR A 244 -11.69 13.94 20.25
CA THR A 244 -10.41 14.09 19.56
C THR A 244 -9.90 12.70 19.26
N VAL A 245 -9.90 12.31 17.98
CA VAL A 245 -9.62 10.92 17.58
C VAL A 245 -8.65 10.91 16.39
N PRO A 246 -7.52 10.18 16.50
CA PRO A 246 -6.61 9.92 15.40
C PRO A 246 -6.91 8.60 14.70
N ASN A 247 -6.47 8.49 13.44
CA ASN A 247 -6.16 7.21 12.78
C ASN A 247 -4.88 7.39 11.93
N LEU A 248 -4.02 6.37 11.89
CA LEU A 248 -2.94 6.33 10.92
C LEU A 248 -3.52 6.10 9.52
N VAL A 249 -2.92 6.69 8.50
CA VAL A 249 -3.31 6.49 7.10
C VAL A 249 -2.06 6.39 6.23
N ILE A 250 -2.12 5.55 5.20
CA ILE A 250 -1.16 5.55 4.10
C ILE A 250 -1.93 6.02 2.87
N VAL A 251 -1.49 7.14 2.28
CA VAL A 251 -2.27 7.87 1.28
C VAL A 251 -1.38 8.17 0.08
N PRO A 252 -1.80 7.85 -1.15
CA PRO A 252 -1.10 8.28 -2.36
C PRO A 252 -0.97 9.80 -2.40
N VAL A 253 0.15 10.30 -2.94
CA VAL A 253 0.41 11.73 -3.12
C VAL A 253 0.17 12.07 -4.58
N GLY A 254 -0.66 13.09 -4.84
CA GLY A 254 -0.94 13.55 -6.19
C GLY A 254 0.32 14.02 -6.91
N GLU A 255 0.31 14.05 -8.25
CA GLU A 255 1.48 14.48 -9.04
C GLU A 255 1.96 15.89 -8.69
N ASN A 256 1.04 16.75 -8.23
CA ASN A 256 1.34 18.09 -7.74
C ASN A 256 1.94 18.12 -6.33
N GLY A 257 2.14 16.97 -5.69
CA GLY A 257 2.72 16.81 -4.35
C GLY A 257 1.75 17.05 -3.19
N TYR A 258 0.43 17.01 -3.41
CA TYR A 258 -0.59 17.25 -2.39
C TYR A 258 -1.43 16.00 -2.08
N VAL A 259 -2.02 16.01 -0.89
CA VAL A 259 -3.11 15.11 -0.48
C VAL A 259 -4.32 15.93 -0.03
N ASN A 260 -5.51 15.35 -0.19
CA ASN A 260 -6.76 15.90 0.30
C ASN A 260 -7.18 15.21 1.60
N LEU A 261 -7.57 16.00 2.60
CA LEU A 261 -8.25 15.53 3.81
C LEU A 261 -9.68 16.07 3.82
N TYR A 262 -10.62 15.27 3.32
CA TYR A 262 -12.01 15.66 3.14
C TYR A 262 -12.84 15.45 4.40
N ASN A 263 -13.56 16.48 4.84
CA ASN A 263 -14.54 16.40 5.91
C ASN A 263 -15.90 15.94 5.36
N GLY A 264 -16.26 14.68 5.61
CA GLY A 264 -17.57 14.11 5.27
C GLY A 264 -18.66 14.35 6.32
N GLY A 265 -18.41 15.19 7.32
CA GLY A 265 -19.38 15.59 8.35
C GLY A 265 -20.29 16.74 7.92
N TRP A 266 -21.40 16.90 8.65
CA TRP A 266 -22.37 17.98 8.46
C TRP A 266 -21.90 19.33 9.03
N GLU A 267 -20.95 19.30 9.96
CA GLU A 267 -20.38 20.47 10.62
C GLU A 267 -18.87 20.59 10.37
N SER A 268 -18.36 21.80 10.58
CA SER A 268 -16.93 22.07 10.43
C SER A 268 -16.08 21.39 11.52
N VAL A 269 -14.88 20.92 11.15
CA VAL A 269 -13.96 20.18 12.04
C VAL A 269 -12.55 20.75 11.96
N ASP A 270 -11.80 20.67 13.06
CA ASP A 270 -10.36 20.92 13.02
C ASP A 270 -9.61 19.63 12.69
N LEU A 271 -8.64 19.74 11.78
CA LEU A 271 -7.78 18.63 11.39
C LEU A 271 -6.34 18.92 11.80
N ILE A 272 -5.65 17.87 12.21
CA ILE A 272 -4.20 17.84 12.46
C ILE A 272 -3.63 16.66 11.69
N ALA A 273 -2.49 16.85 11.01
CA ALA A 273 -1.78 15.76 10.36
C ALA A 273 -0.29 15.79 10.70
N ASP A 274 0.18 14.71 11.28
CA ASP A 274 1.59 14.48 11.63
C ASP A 274 2.15 13.37 10.70
N VAL A 275 3.20 13.66 9.92
CA VAL A 275 3.86 12.69 9.02
C VAL A 275 4.82 11.82 9.81
N THR A 276 4.80 10.50 9.62
CA THR A 276 5.79 9.59 10.23
C THR A 276 6.81 9.03 9.22
N GLY A 277 6.46 9.00 7.94
CA GLY A 277 7.33 8.64 6.83
C GLY A 277 6.61 8.77 5.48
N TYR A 278 7.31 8.44 4.40
CA TYR A 278 6.80 8.58 3.04
C TYR A 278 7.35 7.46 2.14
N PHE A 279 6.73 7.24 0.99
CA PHE A 279 7.13 6.22 0.02
C PHE A 279 7.77 6.84 -1.22
N THR A 280 8.82 6.20 -1.72
CA THR A 280 9.58 6.63 -2.90
C THR A 280 9.85 5.47 -3.83
N GLN A 281 9.98 5.73 -5.13
CA GLN A 281 10.43 4.72 -6.11
C GLN A 281 11.94 4.52 -6.15
N THR A 282 12.70 5.20 -5.31
CA THR A 282 14.08 4.81 -5.03
C THR A 282 14.09 3.77 -3.93
N ALA A 283 14.86 2.69 -4.13
CA ALA A 283 15.05 1.64 -3.14
C ALA A 283 15.40 2.25 -1.77
N SER A 284 14.63 1.87 -0.74
CA SER A 284 14.80 2.37 0.62
C SER A 284 14.63 1.25 1.63
N SER A 285 13.45 1.11 2.21
CA SER A 285 13.12 0.03 3.13
C SER A 285 11.81 -0.61 2.70
N GLY A 286 11.88 -1.85 2.23
CA GLY A 286 10.69 -2.66 2.03
C GLY A 286 10.04 -3.02 3.37
N TYR A 287 8.86 -3.62 3.32
CA TYR A 287 8.12 -4.09 4.48
C TYR A 287 8.25 -5.61 4.64
N THR A 288 8.38 -6.06 5.88
CA THR A 288 8.21 -7.46 6.26
C THR A 288 7.03 -7.57 7.23
N PRO A 289 5.88 -8.09 6.78
CA PRO A 289 4.74 -8.32 7.65
C PRO A 289 5.01 -9.48 8.60
N LEU A 290 4.40 -9.42 9.78
CA LEU A 290 4.47 -10.47 10.80
C LEU A 290 3.05 -10.85 11.22
N ALA A 291 2.90 -12.10 11.68
CA ALA A 291 1.78 -12.41 12.57
C ALA A 291 1.93 -11.52 13.82
N PRO A 292 0.88 -10.84 14.28
CA PRO A 292 0.98 -9.90 15.39
C PRO A 292 1.60 -10.51 16.67
N GLN A 293 2.52 -9.78 17.31
CA GLN A 293 3.17 -10.24 18.53
C GLN A 293 3.19 -9.16 19.61
N ARG A 294 2.78 -9.51 20.83
CA ARG A 294 2.83 -8.61 21.98
C ARG A 294 4.23 -8.44 22.51
N PHE A 295 4.77 -7.23 22.41
CA PHE A 295 6.10 -6.89 22.94
C PHE A 295 6.00 -6.20 24.29
N VAL A 296 4.94 -5.40 24.50
CA VAL A 296 4.74 -4.68 25.76
C VAL A 296 3.34 -4.90 26.30
N ASP A 297 3.25 -5.14 27.61
CA ASP A 297 2.02 -5.02 28.38
C ASP A 297 2.37 -4.61 29.81
N THR A 298 2.06 -3.35 30.16
CA THR A 298 2.35 -2.80 31.48
C THR A 298 1.60 -3.51 32.60
N ARG A 299 0.49 -4.20 32.30
CA ARG A 299 -0.33 -4.90 33.31
C ARG A 299 0.35 -6.18 33.79
N SER A 300 1.06 -6.87 32.89
CA SER A 300 1.82 -8.09 33.21
C SER A 300 3.29 -7.81 33.52
N GLY A 301 3.83 -6.68 33.03
CA GLY A 301 5.28 -6.41 33.04
C GLY A 301 6.02 -7.03 31.86
N THR A 302 5.32 -7.32 30.77
CA THR A 302 5.96 -7.79 29.53
C THR A 302 6.67 -6.60 28.87
N GLY A 303 7.96 -6.75 28.55
CA GLY A 303 8.75 -5.77 27.80
C GLY A 303 9.03 -4.42 28.51
N THR A 304 8.53 -4.25 29.74
CA THR A 304 8.68 -3.03 30.56
C THR A 304 8.39 -3.36 32.04
N ALA A 305 8.55 -2.38 32.93
CA ALA A 305 8.17 -2.55 34.34
C ALA A 305 6.66 -2.75 34.50
N LYS A 306 6.26 -3.65 35.41
CA LYS A 306 4.85 -3.87 35.74
C LYS A 306 4.26 -2.65 36.47
N GLY A 307 3.15 -2.13 35.97
CA GLY A 307 2.40 -1.00 36.53
C GLY A 307 2.08 0.07 35.49
N GLN A 308 1.06 0.88 35.77
CA GLN A 308 0.62 1.94 34.86
C GLN A 308 1.74 2.95 34.58
N LEU A 309 1.85 3.38 33.33
CA LEU A 309 2.76 4.45 32.94
C LEU A 309 2.26 5.78 33.54
N ALA A 310 3.05 6.35 34.45
CA ALA A 310 2.73 7.60 35.12
C ALA A 310 2.43 8.75 34.13
N GLY A 311 1.62 9.71 34.55
CA GLY A 311 1.39 10.93 33.77
C GLY A 311 2.69 11.67 33.51
N TYR A 312 2.87 12.15 32.28
CA TYR A 312 4.13 12.69 31.73
C TYR A 312 5.34 11.75 31.75
N GLY A 313 5.16 10.51 32.20
CA GLY A 313 6.18 9.49 32.22
C GLY A 313 6.42 8.88 30.85
N SER A 314 7.56 8.20 30.72
CA SER A 314 7.92 7.43 29.53
C SER A 314 8.65 6.15 29.89
N PHE A 315 8.53 5.14 29.03
CA PHE A 315 9.42 3.98 29.02
C PHE A 315 10.03 3.80 27.63
N SER A 316 11.12 3.03 27.55
CA SER A 316 11.67 2.57 26.29
C SER A 316 11.69 1.05 26.26
N THR A 317 11.47 0.47 25.08
CA THR A 317 11.43 -0.99 24.90
C THR A 317 12.26 -1.40 23.68
N GLN A 318 12.89 -2.56 23.77
CA GLN A 318 13.67 -3.13 22.66
C GLN A 318 12.73 -3.56 21.54
N ILE A 319 13.08 -3.24 20.30
CA ILE A 319 12.38 -3.71 19.10
C ILE A 319 13.27 -4.65 18.30
N SER A 320 14.46 -4.20 17.91
CA SER A 320 15.38 -5.04 17.13
C SER A 320 15.85 -6.24 17.97
N GLY A 321 15.87 -7.41 17.34
CA GLY A 321 16.31 -8.66 17.98
C GLY A 321 15.29 -9.32 18.91
N LEU A 322 14.06 -8.79 19.00
CA LEU A 322 12.96 -9.45 19.71
C LEU A 322 12.01 -10.15 18.73
N GLY A 323 11.47 -11.30 19.15
CA GLY A 323 10.53 -12.08 18.34
C GLY A 323 11.10 -12.43 16.96
N LYS A 324 10.35 -12.12 15.90
CA LYS A 324 10.79 -12.29 14.50
C LYS A 324 11.44 -11.03 13.88
N VAL A 325 11.71 -10.01 14.69
CA VAL A 325 12.35 -8.76 14.23
C VAL A 325 13.88 -8.93 14.22
N PRO A 326 14.58 -8.64 13.11
CA PRO A 326 16.03 -8.74 13.02
C PRO A 326 16.77 -7.91 14.08
N ALA A 327 17.95 -8.38 14.50
CA ALA A 327 18.79 -7.69 15.48
C ALA A 327 19.38 -6.36 14.98
N SER A 328 19.47 -6.18 13.65
CA SER A 328 20.03 -4.99 13.00
C SER A 328 19.35 -4.72 11.66
N GLY A 329 19.52 -3.52 11.09
CA GLY A 329 18.98 -3.15 9.79
C GLY A 329 17.52 -2.68 9.79
N VAL A 330 16.82 -2.78 10.92
CA VAL A 330 15.44 -2.29 11.06
C VAL A 330 15.44 -0.76 11.11
N THR A 331 14.74 -0.13 10.17
CA THR A 331 14.68 1.33 10.03
C THR A 331 13.39 1.91 10.63
N ALA A 332 12.30 1.15 10.59
CA ALA A 332 11.04 1.47 11.27
C ALA A 332 10.27 0.21 11.65
N VAL A 333 9.32 0.34 12.56
CA VAL A 333 8.44 -0.74 13.01
C VAL A 333 6.98 -0.33 12.89
N ALA A 334 6.14 -1.25 12.42
CA ALA A 334 4.69 -1.11 12.37
C ALA A 334 4.07 -1.78 13.60
N LEU A 335 3.23 -1.04 14.31
CA LEU A 335 2.70 -1.38 15.63
C LEU A 335 1.19 -1.17 15.66
N ASN A 336 0.53 -1.89 16.55
CA ASN A 336 -0.70 -1.41 17.18
C ASN A 336 -0.41 -1.02 18.64
N VAL A 337 -0.75 0.22 19.00
CA VAL A 337 -0.50 0.76 20.34
C VAL A 337 -1.84 1.00 21.02
N THR A 338 -2.04 0.33 22.16
CA THR A 338 -3.29 0.36 22.90
C THR A 338 -3.10 1.02 24.26
N VAL A 339 -4.00 1.94 24.61
CA VAL A 339 -4.19 2.44 25.98
C VAL A 339 -5.35 1.69 26.63
N THR A 340 -5.19 1.32 27.90
CA THR A 340 -6.28 0.81 28.73
C THR A 340 -6.18 1.33 30.17
N ASN A 341 -7.28 1.31 30.90
CA ASN A 341 -7.40 1.86 32.25
C ASN A 341 -6.85 3.30 32.48
N PRO A 342 -6.98 4.26 31.53
CA PRO A 342 -6.45 5.60 31.74
C PRO A 342 -7.22 6.32 32.86
N LYS A 343 -6.47 6.98 33.75
CA LYS A 343 -7.01 7.69 34.93
C LYS A 343 -7.30 9.18 34.69
N SER A 344 -7.04 9.66 33.48
CA SER A 344 -7.45 10.98 32.97
C SER A 344 -7.50 10.92 31.46
N ASP A 345 -8.07 11.94 30.84
CA ASP A 345 -7.92 12.18 29.40
C ASP A 345 -6.45 12.45 29.06
N GLY A 346 -6.05 12.13 27.84
CA GLY A 346 -4.66 12.27 27.41
C GLY A 346 -4.37 11.71 26.03
N HIS A 347 -3.08 11.54 25.76
CA HIS A 347 -2.60 10.88 24.56
C HIS A 347 -1.31 10.12 24.84
N LEU A 348 -1.00 9.14 23.97
CA LEU A 348 0.35 8.57 23.87
C LEU A 348 1.12 9.20 22.72
N THR A 349 2.41 9.35 22.92
CA THR A 349 3.39 9.69 21.89
C THR A 349 4.41 8.57 21.79
N VAL A 350 4.62 8.05 20.58
CA VAL A 350 5.58 6.99 20.27
C VAL A 350 6.64 7.55 19.34
N TYR A 351 7.91 7.33 19.68
CA TYR A 351 9.04 7.97 19.00
C TYR A 351 10.30 7.10 19.10
N PRO A 352 11.28 7.27 18.19
CA PRO A 352 12.57 6.60 18.31
C PRO A 352 13.25 6.99 19.62
N SER A 353 13.86 6.01 20.29
CA SER A 353 14.72 6.26 21.45
C SER A 353 15.91 7.15 21.11
N GLY A 354 16.46 7.82 22.12
CA GLY A 354 17.57 8.77 21.95
C GLY A 354 17.15 10.14 21.42
N GLN A 355 15.85 10.36 21.17
CA GLN A 355 15.28 11.65 20.79
C GLN A 355 14.40 12.22 21.90
N GLN A 356 14.16 13.54 21.86
CA GLN A 356 13.15 14.17 22.70
C GLN A 356 11.74 13.77 22.23
N ALA A 357 10.83 13.55 23.17
CA ALA A 357 9.44 13.27 22.83
C ALA A 357 8.85 14.41 21.98
N PRO A 358 8.33 14.12 20.77
CA PRO A 358 7.72 15.12 19.90
C PRO A 358 6.36 15.57 20.45
N THR A 359 5.79 16.63 19.87
CA THR A 359 4.45 17.13 20.21
C THR A 359 3.32 16.38 19.51
N ALA A 360 3.66 15.47 18.58
CA ALA A 360 2.70 14.63 17.89
C ALA A 360 2.08 13.61 18.86
N SER A 361 0.77 13.41 18.76
CA SER A 361 0.05 12.36 19.46
C SER A 361 -0.20 11.20 18.51
N ASN A 362 -0.05 9.96 18.98
CA ASN A 362 -0.41 8.76 18.22
C ASN A 362 -1.77 8.22 18.63
N VAL A 363 -2.04 8.09 19.92
CA VAL A 363 -3.30 7.56 20.45
C VAL A 363 -3.92 8.63 21.34
N ASN A 364 -5.17 9.05 21.10
CA ASN A 364 -5.88 9.99 21.97
C ASN A 364 -6.99 9.24 22.70
N PHE A 365 -7.12 9.50 24.00
CA PHE A 365 -8.03 8.74 24.86
C PHE A 365 -8.70 9.63 25.90
N THR A 366 -9.88 9.21 26.32
CA THR A 366 -10.57 9.74 27.50
C THR A 366 -10.45 8.79 28.68
N THR A 367 -10.77 9.28 29.87
CA THR A 367 -10.74 8.53 31.12
C THR A 367 -11.55 7.23 31.03
N GLY A 368 -10.95 6.12 31.44
CA GLY A 368 -11.56 4.78 31.39
C GLY A 368 -11.67 4.14 30.00
N GLN A 369 -11.28 4.83 28.93
CA GLN A 369 -11.34 4.29 27.57
C GLN A 369 -10.27 3.23 27.33
N THR A 370 -10.63 2.15 26.64
CA THR A 370 -9.66 1.28 25.96
C THR A 370 -9.73 1.56 24.47
N ILE A 371 -8.62 2.01 23.88
CA ILE A 371 -8.54 2.41 22.47
C ILE A 371 -7.13 2.14 21.94
N ALA A 372 -7.07 1.81 20.65
CA ALA A 372 -5.85 1.57 19.93
C ALA A 372 -5.72 2.49 18.71
N ASN A 373 -4.48 2.68 18.25
CA ASN A 373 -4.19 3.22 16.92
C ASN A 373 -2.96 2.51 16.35
N SER A 374 -2.96 2.36 15.03
CA SER A 374 -1.78 1.92 14.29
C SER A 374 -0.67 2.97 14.36
N VAL A 375 0.58 2.52 14.44
CA VAL A 375 1.75 3.40 14.51
C VAL A 375 2.86 2.81 13.67
N ILE A 376 3.35 3.58 12.68
CA ILE A 376 4.66 3.34 12.07
C ILE A 376 5.63 4.35 12.67
N VAL A 377 6.70 3.87 13.29
CA VAL A 377 7.69 4.70 13.98
C VAL A 377 9.12 4.27 13.63
N PRO A 378 10.05 5.21 13.38
CA PRO A 378 11.46 4.88 13.26
C PRO A 378 12.00 4.17 14.51
N VAL A 379 12.96 3.27 14.32
CA VAL A 379 13.67 2.63 15.44
C VAL A 379 14.93 3.44 15.75
N GLY A 380 15.18 3.73 17.02
CA GLY A 380 16.37 4.46 17.45
C GLY A 380 17.66 3.65 17.20
N PRO A 381 18.84 4.30 17.25
CA PRO A 381 20.12 3.66 16.94
C PRO A 381 20.49 2.52 17.92
N ASP A 382 19.87 2.47 19.10
CA ASP A 382 19.99 1.37 20.08
C ASP A 382 18.95 0.25 19.87
N GLY A 383 18.19 0.29 18.77
CA GLY A 383 17.20 -0.72 18.42
C GLY A 383 15.87 -0.59 19.17
N LYS A 384 15.62 0.55 19.83
CA LYS A 384 14.46 0.77 20.70
C LYS A 384 13.48 1.79 20.16
N ILE A 385 12.30 1.81 20.77
CA ILE A 385 11.36 2.92 20.72
C ILE A 385 11.07 3.40 22.14
N SER A 386 10.54 4.61 22.25
CA SER A 386 10.05 5.19 23.48
C SER A 386 8.56 5.49 23.38
N VAL A 387 7.82 5.25 24.47
CA VAL A 387 6.41 5.60 24.61
C VAL A 387 6.26 6.55 25.78
N ARG A 388 5.59 7.69 25.55
CA ARG A 388 5.29 8.70 26.57
C ARG A 388 3.79 8.81 26.79
N ASN A 389 3.37 8.90 28.05
CA ASN A 389 2.02 9.28 28.42
C ASN A 389 1.95 10.81 28.54
N GLY A 390 1.25 11.47 27.63
CA GLY A 390 1.03 12.92 27.65
C GLY A 390 -0.12 13.38 28.56
N GLY A 391 -0.82 12.45 29.22
CA GLY A 391 -1.86 12.73 30.20
C GLY A 391 -1.33 13.09 31.58
N TRP A 392 -2.21 13.64 32.42
CA TRP A 392 -1.88 14.04 33.80
C TRP A 392 -1.79 12.84 34.74
N ASN A 393 -2.63 11.83 34.54
CA ASN A 393 -2.70 10.66 35.40
C ASN A 393 -2.23 9.38 34.66
N PRO A 394 -1.94 8.30 35.40
CA PRO A 394 -1.41 7.07 34.81
C PRO A 394 -2.38 6.34 33.86
N ALA A 395 -1.82 5.53 32.97
CA ALA A 395 -2.56 4.63 32.08
C ALA A 395 -1.76 3.34 31.83
N ASP A 396 -2.44 2.23 31.53
CA ASP A 396 -1.78 1.03 31.03
C ASP A 396 -1.55 1.13 29.52
N VAL A 397 -0.44 0.56 29.06
CA VAL A 397 -0.01 0.58 27.66
C VAL A 397 0.32 -0.83 27.19
N ILE A 398 -0.16 -1.16 26.00
CA ILE A 398 0.14 -2.40 25.29
C ILE A 398 0.72 -2.02 23.93
N VAL A 399 1.77 -2.73 23.50
CA VAL A 399 2.38 -2.57 22.18
C VAL A 399 2.45 -3.94 21.53
N ASP A 400 1.70 -4.09 20.44
CA ASP A 400 1.71 -5.26 19.58
C ASP A 400 2.44 -4.91 18.28
N VAL A 401 3.41 -5.72 17.85
CA VAL A 401 4.20 -5.54 16.62
C VAL A 401 3.55 -6.33 15.49
N VAL A 402 3.32 -5.69 14.34
CA VAL A 402 2.67 -6.31 13.16
C VAL A 402 3.59 -6.40 11.94
N GLY A 403 4.75 -5.75 11.98
CA GLY A 403 5.76 -5.84 10.94
C GLY A 403 6.88 -4.82 11.13
N TYR A 404 7.85 -4.84 10.23
CA TYR A 404 8.98 -3.91 10.25
C TYR A 404 9.42 -3.52 8.84
N TYR A 405 10.14 -2.41 8.76
CA TYR A 405 10.76 -1.93 7.54
C TYR A 405 12.28 -2.05 7.64
N SER A 406 12.92 -2.53 6.57
CA SER A 406 14.37 -2.60 6.46
C SER A 406 14.82 -2.58 4.99
N PRO A 407 16.08 -2.21 4.69
CA PRO A 407 16.63 -2.33 3.33
C PRO A 407 16.71 -3.78 2.82
N GLN A 408 16.62 -4.78 3.71
CA GLN A 408 16.63 -6.20 3.36
C GLN A 408 15.23 -6.75 3.11
N SER A 409 14.20 -6.08 3.62
CA SER A 409 12.80 -6.43 3.40
C SER A 409 12.42 -6.20 1.94
N LYS A 410 11.64 -7.12 1.36
CA LYS A 410 11.35 -7.15 -0.08
C LYS A 410 9.94 -6.71 -0.45
N GLY A 411 9.04 -6.57 0.52
CA GLY A 411 7.68 -6.11 0.25
C GLY A 411 7.64 -4.62 -0.10
N SER A 412 7.52 -4.30 -1.39
CA SER A 412 7.31 -2.93 -1.86
C SER A 412 5.83 -2.58 -1.84
N TYR A 413 5.50 -1.35 -1.46
CA TYR A 413 4.12 -0.90 -1.36
C TYR A 413 3.55 -0.51 -2.72
N LEU A 414 2.42 -1.12 -3.07
CA LEU A 414 1.61 -0.81 -4.24
C LEU A 414 0.26 -0.22 -3.78
N PRO A 415 -0.01 1.08 -4.01
CA PRO A 415 -1.26 1.71 -3.60
C PRO A 415 -2.43 1.33 -4.51
N PHE A 416 -3.63 1.26 -3.92
CA PHE A 416 -4.89 1.03 -4.63
C PHE A 416 -5.78 2.28 -4.56
N THR A 417 -6.68 2.42 -5.53
CA THR A 417 -7.85 3.27 -5.33
C THR A 417 -8.66 2.63 -4.20
N PRO A 418 -8.95 3.34 -3.09
CA PRO A 418 -9.57 2.69 -1.95
C PRO A 418 -10.93 2.07 -2.27
N GLU A 419 -11.09 0.78 -1.97
CA GLU A 419 -12.29 0.00 -2.27
C GLU A 419 -12.81 -0.71 -1.02
N ARG A 420 -14.14 -0.89 -0.94
CA ARG A 420 -14.76 -1.69 0.11
C ARG A 420 -14.75 -3.15 -0.24
N MET A 421 -14.10 -3.95 0.60
CA MET A 421 -14.03 -5.40 0.44
C MET A 421 -15.10 -6.14 1.23
N ILE A 422 -15.36 -5.68 2.46
CA ILE A 422 -16.32 -6.32 3.36
C ILE A 422 -17.21 -5.21 3.94
N ASP A 423 -18.52 -5.42 3.91
CA ASP A 423 -19.51 -4.68 4.67
C ASP A 423 -20.56 -5.65 5.21
N THR A 424 -20.41 -6.12 6.45
CA THR A 424 -21.36 -7.08 7.03
C THR A 424 -22.77 -6.53 7.19
N ARG A 425 -22.96 -5.21 6.96
CA ARG A 425 -24.27 -4.55 6.99
C ARG A 425 -24.97 -4.54 5.64
N ASP A 426 -24.24 -4.78 4.55
CA ASP A 426 -24.80 -4.77 3.19
C ASP A 426 -25.42 -6.15 2.89
N PRO A 427 -26.73 -6.25 2.64
CA PRO A 427 -27.38 -7.52 2.27
C PRO A 427 -26.85 -8.18 0.99
N LYS A 428 -26.03 -7.48 0.21
CA LYS A 428 -25.38 -8.00 -1.00
C LYS A 428 -23.98 -8.58 -0.73
N ASP A 429 -23.40 -8.28 0.43
CA ASP A 429 -22.10 -8.79 0.80
C ASP A 429 -22.18 -10.31 1.09
N PRO A 430 -21.23 -11.13 0.60
CA PRO A 430 -21.24 -12.57 0.86
C PRO A 430 -21.22 -12.96 2.36
N VAL A 431 -20.66 -12.10 3.24
CA VAL A 431 -20.69 -12.28 4.71
C VAL A 431 -21.69 -11.36 5.39
N TYR A 432 -22.81 -11.07 4.71
CA TYR A 432 -23.90 -10.30 5.32
C TYR A 432 -24.37 -10.89 6.66
N GLY A 433 -24.46 -10.03 7.67
CA GLY A 433 -24.85 -10.37 9.02
C GLY A 433 -23.75 -10.01 10.03
N PRO A 434 -24.12 -9.60 11.25
CA PRO A 434 -23.13 -9.13 12.21
C PRO A 434 -22.19 -10.27 12.61
N LEU A 435 -20.88 -9.97 12.66
CA LEU A 435 -19.84 -10.88 13.13
C LEU A 435 -20.10 -11.24 14.60
N ALA A 436 -20.34 -12.52 14.87
CA ALA A 436 -20.68 -13.01 16.19
C ALA A 436 -19.54 -12.78 17.20
N GLY A 437 -19.91 -12.61 18.47
CA GLY A 437 -18.92 -12.55 19.55
C GLY A 437 -18.13 -13.85 19.65
N ARG A 438 -16.81 -13.76 19.87
CA ARG A 438 -15.87 -14.90 19.90
C ARG A 438 -15.75 -15.67 18.59
N ASP A 439 -16.16 -15.06 17.49
CA ASP A 439 -16.12 -15.67 16.16
C ASP A 439 -15.20 -14.89 15.20
N TYR A 440 -14.99 -15.44 14.01
CA TYR A 440 -14.16 -14.85 12.96
C TYR A 440 -14.75 -15.07 11.56
N ILE A 441 -14.28 -14.24 10.64
CA ILE A 441 -14.37 -14.47 9.20
C ILE A 441 -12.95 -14.51 8.64
N TYR A 442 -12.74 -15.33 7.62
CA TYR A 442 -11.49 -15.35 6.86
C TYR A 442 -11.74 -14.87 5.43
N THR A 443 -10.71 -14.28 4.82
CA THR A 443 -10.76 -13.82 3.43
C THR A 443 -9.50 -14.21 2.68
N ALA A 444 -9.67 -14.72 1.46
CA ALA A 444 -8.56 -15.05 0.57
C ALA A 444 -8.06 -13.78 -0.12
N MET A 445 -7.00 -13.17 0.38
CA MET A 445 -6.51 -11.89 -0.16
C MET A 445 -5.62 -12.04 -1.39
N SER A 446 -4.86 -13.12 -1.48
CA SER A 446 -3.86 -13.32 -2.53
C SER A 446 -3.67 -14.80 -2.83
N GLU A 447 -3.27 -15.12 -4.06
CA GLU A 447 -2.88 -16.50 -4.39
C GLU A 447 -1.52 -16.84 -3.77
N PRO A 448 -1.30 -18.08 -3.32
CA PRO A 448 0.04 -18.58 -3.00
C PRO A 448 1.01 -18.36 -4.16
N GLY A 449 2.20 -17.83 -3.87
CA GLY A 449 3.24 -17.57 -4.87
C GLY A 449 3.07 -16.28 -5.69
N SER A 450 2.04 -15.47 -5.44
CA SER A 450 1.84 -14.16 -6.10
C SER A 450 2.85 -13.07 -5.71
N GLY A 451 3.75 -13.36 -4.76
CA GLY A 451 4.67 -12.40 -4.16
C GLY A 451 3.99 -11.43 -3.16
N VAL A 452 2.67 -11.49 -2.99
CA VAL A 452 1.95 -10.62 -2.05
C VAL A 452 2.15 -11.12 -0.62
N THR A 453 2.68 -10.25 0.24
CA THR A 453 3.03 -10.59 1.63
C THR A 453 2.12 -9.94 2.67
N GLY A 454 1.44 -8.87 2.29
CA GLY A 454 0.50 -8.19 3.18
C GLY A 454 -0.32 -7.10 2.51
N PHE A 455 -1.32 -6.62 3.23
CA PHE A 455 -2.26 -5.60 2.78
C PHE A 455 -2.33 -4.42 3.74
N VAL A 456 -2.62 -3.25 3.20
CA VAL A 456 -2.96 -2.04 3.94
C VAL A 456 -4.47 -1.87 3.89
N LEU A 457 -5.11 -2.02 5.05
CA LEU A 457 -6.56 -1.98 5.20
C LEU A 457 -6.95 -0.84 6.13
N ASN A 458 -8.17 -0.32 5.99
CA ASN A 458 -8.86 0.36 7.07
C ASN A 458 -10.03 -0.53 7.51
N THR A 459 -9.98 -0.96 8.76
CA THR A 459 -11.04 -1.79 9.35
C THR A 459 -11.88 -0.92 10.26
N THR A 460 -13.20 -1.01 10.15
CA THR A 460 -14.15 -0.31 11.01
C THR A 460 -15.08 -1.30 11.66
N VAL A 461 -15.15 -1.27 12.99
CA VAL A 461 -16.16 -2.01 13.75
C VAL A 461 -17.27 -1.05 14.18
N THR A 462 -18.53 -1.45 14.01
CA THR A 462 -19.71 -0.66 14.38
C THR A 462 -20.82 -1.54 14.96
N ASN A 463 -21.92 -0.94 15.44
CA ASN A 463 -23.07 -1.64 16.01
C ASN A 463 -22.72 -2.64 17.14
N THR A 464 -21.63 -2.35 17.86
CA THR A 464 -21.02 -3.22 18.88
C THR A 464 -21.96 -3.47 20.06
N LYS A 465 -22.25 -4.74 20.35
CA LYS A 465 -23.14 -5.13 21.46
C LYS A 465 -22.43 -5.26 22.80
N ASP A 466 -21.15 -5.61 22.80
CA ASP A 466 -20.29 -5.63 23.97
C ASP A 466 -18.96 -4.93 23.68
N SER A 467 -18.22 -4.59 24.73
CA SER A 467 -16.87 -4.02 24.60
C SER A 467 -15.87 -5.12 24.26
N GLY A 468 -14.85 -4.81 23.46
CA GLY A 468 -13.85 -5.79 23.07
C GLY A 468 -12.86 -5.23 22.06
N PHE A 469 -12.31 -6.12 21.24
CA PHE A 469 -11.32 -5.76 20.23
C PHE A 469 -11.41 -6.66 19.01
N LEU A 470 -10.94 -6.13 17.88
CA LEU A 470 -10.75 -6.89 16.65
C LEU A 470 -9.32 -7.39 16.67
N ALA A 471 -9.10 -8.64 16.30
CA ALA A 471 -7.78 -9.18 16.05
C ALA A 471 -7.68 -9.57 14.57
N VAL A 472 -6.61 -9.15 13.90
CA VAL A 472 -6.38 -9.45 12.48
C VAL A 472 -5.05 -10.17 12.34
N ALA A 473 -5.05 -11.36 11.76
CA ALA A 473 -3.87 -12.21 11.64
C ALA A 473 -3.93 -13.08 10.38
N PRO A 474 -2.77 -13.55 9.88
CA PRO A 474 -2.75 -14.53 8.80
C PRO A 474 -3.41 -15.83 9.25
N ASP A 475 -4.22 -16.42 8.39
CA ASP A 475 -4.83 -17.73 8.60
C ASP A 475 -3.77 -18.84 8.42
N PRO A 476 -3.64 -19.80 9.35
CA PRO A 476 -2.72 -20.92 9.20
C PRO A 476 -3.13 -21.91 8.09
N ASN A 477 -4.39 -21.91 7.66
CA ASN A 477 -4.91 -22.82 6.64
C ASN A 477 -4.92 -22.15 5.26
N THR A 478 -4.78 -22.97 4.23
CA THR A 478 -4.96 -22.60 2.81
C THR A 478 -6.41 -22.72 2.40
N LEU A 479 -6.78 -22.07 1.28
CA LEU A 479 -8.13 -22.21 0.71
C LEU A 479 -8.43 -23.67 0.33
N ASP A 480 -7.45 -24.39 -0.23
CA ASP A 480 -7.58 -25.81 -0.55
C ASP A 480 -7.88 -26.67 0.70
N GLU A 481 -7.34 -26.32 1.87
CA GLU A 481 -7.63 -27.05 3.11
C GLU A 481 -9.07 -26.81 3.58
N TYR A 482 -9.61 -25.61 3.40
CA TYR A 482 -11.02 -25.31 3.66
C TYR A 482 -11.93 -26.08 2.70
N ASP A 483 -11.70 -25.95 1.39
CA ASP A 483 -12.48 -26.61 0.33
C ASP A 483 -12.53 -28.15 0.46
N ASN A 484 -11.51 -28.75 1.10
CA ASN A 484 -11.40 -30.19 1.30
C ASN A 484 -11.72 -30.65 2.74
N ASP A 485 -12.36 -29.82 3.58
CA ASP A 485 -12.69 -30.12 4.98
C ASP A 485 -11.45 -30.59 5.81
N ALA A 486 -10.26 -30.10 5.47
CA ALA A 486 -8.98 -30.43 6.10
C ALA A 486 -8.43 -29.31 7.00
N ALA A 487 -9.05 -28.12 6.98
CA ALA A 487 -8.66 -26.97 7.78
C ALA A 487 -8.76 -27.25 9.29
N SER A 488 -7.77 -26.77 10.03
CA SER A 488 -7.78 -26.75 11.49
C SER A 488 -8.37 -25.43 11.99
N GLN A 489 -9.12 -25.46 13.10
CA GLN A 489 -9.65 -24.23 13.69
C GLN A 489 -8.49 -23.32 14.11
N PRO A 490 -8.36 -22.10 13.54
CA PRO A 490 -7.27 -21.21 13.91
C PRO A 490 -7.43 -20.71 15.35
N THR A 491 -6.30 -20.35 15.97
CA THR A 491 -6.30 -19.77 17.31
C THR A 491 -6.22 -18.25 17.20
N PRO A 492 -7.16 -17.51 17.82
CA PRO A 492 -7.10 -16.05 17.78
C PRO A 492 -5.83 -15.51 18.44
N PRO A 493 -5.18 -14.50 17.84
CA PRO A 493 -4.01 -13.89 18.46
C PRO A 493 -4.42 -13.09 19.70
N GLY A 494 -3.52 -13.04 20.69
CA GLY A 494 -3.73 -12.24 21.91
C GLY A 494 -3.58 -10.72 21.71
N SER A 495 -3.13 -10.29 20.54
CA SER A 495 -2.94 -8.89 20.13
C SER A 495 -4.26 -8.25 19.73
N SER A 496 -4.42 -6.95 19.99
CA SER A 496 -5.53 -6.19 19.41
C SER A 496 -5.07 -5.46 18.15
N THR A 497 -5.96 -5.36 17.18
CA THR A 497 -5.86 -4.49 16.01
C THR A 497 -6.61 -3.19 16.27
N LEU A 498 -7.84 -3.24 16.80
CA LEU A 498 -8.57 -2.06 17.25
C LEU A 498 -9.45 -2.41 18.45
N ASN A 499 -9.74 -1.45 19.32
CA ASN A 499 -10.49 -1.67 20.55
C ASN A 499 -11.72 -0.74 20.61
N TRP A 500 -12.83 -1.24 21.15
CA TRP A 500 -14.05 -0.48 21.31
C TRP A 500 -14.71 -0.69 22.67
N THR A 501 -15.52 0.29 23.05
CA THR A 501 -16.54 0.12 24.08
C THR A 501 -17.90 -0.07 23.42
N THR A 502 -18.84 -0.67 24.15
CA THR A 502 -20.19 -0.98 23.66
C THR A 502 -20.86 0.22 23.00
N GLY A 503 -21.46 0.01 21.83
CA GLY A 503 -22.18 1.02 21.06
C GLY A 503 -21.30 2.04 20.34
N LYS A 504 -19.97 1.83 20.30
CA LYS A 504 -19.06 2.72 19.56
C LYS A 504 -18.73 2.17 18.18
N THR A 505 -18.48 3.12 17.26
CA THR A 505 -17.88 2.89 15.95
C THR A 505 -16.42 3.29 16.03
N VAL A 506 -15.51 2.40 15.62
CA VAL A 506 -14.06 2.62 15.70
C VAL A 506 -13.38 2.12 14.43
N PRO A 507 -12.68 3.00 13.68
CA PRO A 507 -11.79 2.60 12.61
C PRO A 507 -10.33 2.46 13.10
N ASN A 508 -9.54 1.63 12.43
CA ASN A 508 -8.08 1.65 12.53
C ASN A 508 -7.43 1.13 11.23
N LEU A 509 -6.28 1.70 10.88
CA LEU A 509 -5.40 1.13 9.85
C LEU A 509 -4.86 -0.22 10.29
N VAL A 510 -4.82 -1.18 9.37
CA VAL A 510 -4.27 -2.50 9.59
C VAL A 510 -3.26 -2.81 8.50
N GLN A 511 -2.03 -3.15 8.90
CA GLN A 511 -1.05 -3.76 8.01
C GLN A 511 -1.07 -5.26 8.26
N ALA A 512 -1.89 -5.97 7.50
CA ALA A 512 -2.18 -7.37 7.75
C ALA A 512 -1.25 -8.27 6.92
N SER A 513 -0.63 -9.26 7.56
CA SER A 513 0.12 -10.31 6.85
C SER A 513 -0.85 -11.29 6.20
N THR A 514 -0.54 -11.72 4.97
CA THR A 514 -1.24 -12.83 4.30
C THR A 514 -0.71 -14.20 4.69
N GLY A 515 0.37 -14.26 5.47
CA GLY A 515 1.05 -15.51 5.79
C GLY A 515 1.50 -16.25 4.54
N SER A 516 1.62 -17.57 4.63
CA SER A 516 1.88 -18.43 3.47
C SER A 516 0.61 -18.89 2.76
N SER A 517 -0.54 -18.76 3.40
CA SER A 517 -1.84 -19.21 2.89
C SER A 517 -2.45 -18.23 1.88
N GLY A 518 -2.13 -16.94 1.99
CA GLY A 518 -2.83 -15.90 1.26
C GLY A 518 -4.11 -15.41 1.95
N LEU A 519 -4.43 -15.97 3.12
CA LEU A 519 -5.68 -15.75 3.84
C LEU A 519 -5.47 -14.88 5.09
N ILE A 520 -6.47 -14.07 5.42
CA ILE A 520 -6.48 -13.19 6.60
C ILE A 520 -7.75 -13.39 7.40
N ASP A 521 -7.58 -13.60 8.71
CA ASP A 521 -8.67 -13.69 9.67
C ASP A 521 -9.01 -12.33 10.29
N PHE A 522 -10.31 -12.11 10.53
CA PHE A 522 -10.85 -11.01 11.32
C PHE A 522 -11.65 -11.55 12.51
N TRP A 523 -11.07 -11.51 13.70
CA TRP A 523 -11.63 -12.06 14.93
C TRP A 523 -12.36 -11.00 15.76
N ASN A 524 -13.64 -11.22 16.07
CA ASN A 524 -14.36 -10.47 17.09
C ASN A 524 -14.08 -11.04 18.49
N GLN A 525 -13.20 -10.38 19.24
CA GLN A 525 -12.82 -10.78 20.60
C GLN A 525 -13.69 -10.15 21.70
N SER A 526 -14.91 -9.70 21.36
CA SER A 526 -15.94 -9.40 22.35
C SER A 526 -16.90 -10.58 22.53
N ASP A 527 -17.74 -10.54 23.57
CA ASP A 527 -18.80 -11.54 23.78
C ASP A 527 -20.07 -11.25 22.97
N GLY A 528 -20.17 -10.06 22.39
CA GLY A 528 -21.33 -9.58 21.67
C GLY A 528 -21.07 -9.42 20.18
N ASN A 529 -22.15 -9.42 19.40
CA ASN A 529 -22.03 -9.24 17.95
C ASN A 529 -21.57 -7.81 17.61
N ALA A 530 -20.90 -7.67 16.47
CA ALA A 530 -20.53 -6.39 15.91
C ALA A 530 -20.55 -6.44 14.37
N ASP A 531 -20.75 -5.31 13.73
CA ASP A 531 -20.59 -5.21 12.28
C ASP A 531 -19.16 -4.83 11.92
N LEU A 532 -18.65 -5.43 10.86
CA LEU A 532 -17.30 -5.23 10.34
C LEU A 532 -17.35 -4.65 8.93
N ILE A 533 -16.54 -3.62 8.71
CA ILE A 533 -16.30 -3.01 7.40
C ILE A 533 -14.80 -3.07 7.16
N VAL A 534 -14.38 -3.55 5.99
CA VAL A 534 -12.98 -3.60 5.59
C VAL A 534 -12.84 -2.90 4.25
N ASP A 535 -12.08 -1.81 4.25
CA ASP A 535 -11.69 -1.09 3.05
C ASP A 535 -10.19 -1.35 2.77
N VAL A 536 -9.80 -1.58 1.51
CA VAL A 536 -8.41 -1.83 1.10
C VAL A 536 -7.79 -0.60 0.43
N PHE A 537 -6.53 -0.30 0.75
CA PHE A 537 -5.80 0.89 0.28
C PHE A 537 -4.51 0.54 -0.47
N GLY A 538 -4.12 -0.72 -0.49
CA GLY A 538 -2.92 -1.18 -1.18
C GLY A 538 -2.38 -2.47 -0.61
N MET A 539 -1.28 -2.93 -1.19
CA MET A 539 -0.61 -4.16 -0.80
C MET A 539 0.91 -4.01 -0.74
N TYR A 540 1.56 -4.96 -0.08
CA TYR A 540 3.00 -5.17 -0.13
C TYR A 540 3.30 -6.40 -0.97
N GLN A 541 4.16 -6.24 -1.96
CA GLN A 541 4.50 -7.30 -2.89
C GLN A 541 6.02 -7.39 -3.08
N GLU A 542 6.53 -8.61 -3.00
CA GLU A 542 7.92 -8.94 -3.33
C GLU A 542 8.09 -9.08 -4.85
N ASN A 543 9.34 -9.02 -5.29
CA ASN A 543 9.72 -9.20 -6.69
C ASN A 543 9.58 -10.66 -7.14
#